data_AF-A0A183IK38-F1
#
_entry.id   AF-A0A183IK38-F1
#
_cell.length_a   1.000
_cell.length_b   1.000
_cell.length_c   1.000
_cell.angle_alpha   90.00
_cell.angle_beta   90.00
_cell.angle_gamma   90.00
#
_symmetry.space_group_name_H-M   'P 1'
#
loop_
_entity.id
_entity.type
_entity.pdbx_description
1 polymer ?
#
loop_
_entity_poly.entity_id
_entity_poly.type
_entity_poly.pdbx_seq_one_letter_code
_entity_poly.pdbx_strand_id
1 'polypeptide(L)'
;MVFLNATFEEKVILGLNKIDPDALCSLCSNIGENWTCLICYETFCGRYVNQHGIFHFATTHHALALSVTDFSVWCYACDSYVHNSKFEAARRILHVKKFGYEPFESS
;
A
#
# COMPACT_ATOMS: atom_id res chain seq x y z
N MET A 1 7.80 -7.53 15.00
CA MET A 1 8.39 -6.29 14.45
C MET A 1 9.03 -6.66 13.12
N VAL A 2 8.45 -6.20 11.99
CA VAL A 2 9.13 -6.37 10.68
C VAL A 2 10.28 -5.37 10.69
N PHE A 3 11.50 -5.85 10.83
CA PHE A 3 12.69 -5.01 10.70
C PHE A 3 12.83 -4.68 9.22
N LEU A 4 12.42 -3.46 8.84
CA LEU A 4 12.75 -2.90 7.54
C LEU A 4 14.24 -2.57 7.58
N ASN A 5 15.05 -3.27 6.78
CA ASN A 5 16.46 -2.92 6.65
C ASN A 5 16.61 -1.73 5.68
N ALA A 6 17.74 -1.02 5.73
CA ALA A 6 17.96 0.16 4.88
C ALA A 6 17.73 -0.11 3.38
N THR A 7 18.04 -1.33 2.90
CA THR A 7 17.79 -1.73 1.50
C THR A 7 16.31 -1.94 1.17
N PHE A 8 15.47 -2.28 2.15
CA PHE A 8 14.02 -2.35 1.99
C PHE A 8 13.43 -0.94 1.89
N GLU A 9 13.97 -0.01 2.68
CA GLU A 9 13.49 1.38 2.74
C GLU A 9 13.73 2.14 1.43
N GLU A 10 14.91 2.02 0.84
CA GLU A 10 15.22 2.62 -0.47
C GLU A 10 14.36 2.02 -1.59
N LYS A 11 14.15 0.69 -1.58
CA LYS A 11 13.34 0.00 -2.58
C LYS A 11 11.86 0.36 -2.51
N VAL A 12 11.33 0.52 -1.30
CA VAL A 12 9.97 1.02 -1.11
C VAL A 12 9.86 2.42 -1.69
N ILE A 13 10.73 3.37 -1.29
CA ILE A 13 10.67 4.75 -1.78
C ILE A 13 10.75 4.81 -3.31
N LEU A 14 11.68 4.06 -3.92
CA LEU A 14 11.85 4.01 -5.37
C LEU A 14 10.68 3.34 -6.10
N GLY A 15 10.02 2.38 -5.46
CA GLY A 15 8.95 1.62 -6.09
C GLY A 15 7.56 2.23 -5.95
N LEU A 16 7.36 3.27 -5.13
CA LEU A 16 6.06 3.95 -5.00
C LEU A 16 5.56 4.56 -6.31
N ASN A 17 6.47 4.96 -7.21
CA ASN A 17 6.10 5.42 -8.55
C ASN A 17 5.36 4.35 -9.36
N LYS A 18 5.48 3.06 -8.98
CA LYS A 18 4.78 1.93 -9.59
C LYS A 18 3.36 1.73 -9.04
N ILE A 19 2.99 2.42 -7.96
CA ILE A 19 1.66 2.32 -7.39
C ILE A 19 0.71 3.22 -8.19
N ASP A 20 -0.34 2.62 -8.70
CA ASP A 20 -1.46 3.31 -9.34
C ASP A 20 -2.60 3.49 -8.31
N PRO A 21 -2.96 4.73 -7.93
CA PRO A 21 -4.01 4.98 -6.96
C PRO A 21 -5.42 4.58 -7.44
N ASP A 22 -5.58 4.27 -8.73
CA ASP A 22 -6.83 3.79 -9.32
C ASP A 22 -6.76 2.30 -9.69
N ALA A 23 -5.73 1.60 -9.22
CA ALA A 23 -5.53 0.18 -9.47
C ALA A 23 -6.73 -0.66 -9.00
N LEU A 24 -7.19 -1.53 -9.90
CA LEU A 24 -8.21 -2.52 -9.63
C LEU A 24 -7.60 -3.76 -8.96
N CYS A 25 -8.44 -4.55 -8.30
CA CYS A 25 -8.00 -5.86 -7.85
C CYS A 25 -7.63 -6.75 -9.04
N SER A 26 -6.40 -7.29 -9.05
CA SER A 26 -5.86 -8.12 -10.12
C SER A 26 -6.60 -9.44 -10.35
N LEU A 27 -7.47 -9.85 -9.42
CA LEU A 27 -8.20 -11.13 -9.51
C LEU A 27 -9.70 -10.98 -9.77
N CYS A 28 -10.35 -9.91 -9.30
CA CYS A 28 -11.79 -9.72 -9.46
C CYS A 28 -12.21 -8.34 -9.97
N SER A 29 -11.25 -7.49 -10.38
CA SER A 29 -11.50 -6.16 -10.94
C SER A 29 -12.31 -5.22 -10.04
N ASN A 30 -12.35 -5.50 -8.73
CA ASN A 30 -13.00 -4.65 -7.75
C ASN A 30 -12.36 -3.26 -7.72
N ILE A 31 -13.17 -2.22 -7.50
CA ILE A 31 -12.76 -0.80 -7.56
C ILE A 31 -12.53 -0.17 -6.17
N GLY A 32 -13.08 -0.74 -5.09
CA GLY A 32 -13.09 -0.12 -3.76
C GLY A 32 -12.33 -0.93 -2.70
N GLU A 33 -11.69 -0.28 -1.73
CA GLU A 33 -10.91 -0.98 -0.69
C GLU A 33 -9.79 -1.89 -1.25
N ASN A 34 -9.07 -1.42 -2.27
CA ASN A 34 -7.93 -2.14 -2.83
C ASN A 34 -6.62 -1.79 -2.10
N TRP A 35 -5.72 -2.76 -2.06
CA TRP A 35 -4.45 -2.71 -1.36
C TRP A 35 -3.33 -3.14 -2.30
N THR A 36 -2.34 -2.28 -2.51
CA THR A 36 -1.16 -2.54 -3.32
C THR A 36 -0.03 -3.08 -2.45
N CYS A 37 0.51 -4.24 -2.81
CA CYS A 37 1.65 -4.84 -2.13
C CYS A 37 2.91 -3.95 -2.24
N LEU A 38 3.57 -3.67 -1.12
CA LEU A 38 4.79 -2.82 -1.10
C LEU A 38 6.07 -3.58 -1.48
N ILE A 39 5.97 -4.84 -1.88
CA ILE A 39 7.10 -5.66 -2.35
C ILE A 39 7.01 -5.90 -3.86
N CYS A 40 5.86 -6.36 -4.36
CA CYS A 40 5.67 -6.69 -5.78
C CYS A 40 4.78 -5.71 -6.56
N TYR A 41 4.12 -4.75 -5.91
CA TYR A 41 3.27 -3.72 -6.54
C TYR A 41 1.99 -4.23 -7.20
N GLU A 42 1.63 -5.50 -7.03
CA GLU A 42 0.31 -6.01 -7.40
C GLU A 42 -0.78 -5.52 -6.44
N THR A 43 -2.00 -5.36 -6.95
CA THR A 43 -3.12 -4.77 -6.20
C THR A 43 -4.24 -5.77 -6.00
N PHE A 44 -4.70 -5.91 -4.77
CA PHE A 44 -5.72 -6.89 -4.40
C PHE A 44 -6.81 -6.27 -3.53
N CYS A 45 -8.03 -6.78 -3.62
CA CYS A 45 -9.13 -6.30 -2.79
C CYS A 45 -8.95 -6.70 -1.32
N GLY A 46 -9.48 -5.84 -0.46
CA GLY A 46 -9.36 -5.94 0.99
C GLY A 46 -10.16 -7.09 1.60
N ARG A 47 -10.05 -7.16 2.93
CA ARG A 47 -10.64 -8.24 3.74
C ARG A 47 -12.18 -8.28 3.71
N TYR A 48 -12.83 -7.15 3.45
CA TYR A 48 -14.29 -7.04 3.42
C TYR A 48 -14.88 -7.24 2.01
N VAL A 49 -14.03 -7.48 1.01
CA VAL A 49 -14.45 -7.81 -0.36
C VAL A 49 -14.29 -9.32 -0.60
N ASN A 50 -13.20 -9.76 -1.27
CA ASN A 50 -12.93 -11.18 -1.56
C ASN A 50 -11.62 -11.67 -0.91
N GLN A 51 -11.00 -10.86 -0.04
CA GLN A 51 -9.80 -11.23 0.71
C GLN A 51 -8.57 -11.60 -0.15
N HIS A 52 -8.51 -11.14 -1.40
CA HIS A 52 -7.39 -11.43 -2.29
C HIS A 52 -6.05 -10.89 -1.75
N GLY A 53 -6.05 -9.79 -0.99
CA GLY A 53 -4.83 -9.31 -0.34
C GLY A 53 -4.32 -10.24 0.76
N ILE A 54 -5.22 -10.90 1.49
CA ILE A 54 -4.86 -11.91 2.50
C ILE A 54 -4.32 -13.17 1.82
N PHE A 55 -4.99 -13.62 0.74
CA PHE A 55 -4.52 -14.75 -0.06
C PHE A 55 -3.12 -14.49 -0.63
N HIS A 56 -2.89 -13.30 -1.19
CA HIS A 56 -1.57 -12.89 -1.67
C HIS A 56 -0.50 -12.95 -0.59
N PHE A 57 -0.78 -12.45 0.61
CA PHE A 57 0.15 -12.57 1.73
C PHE A 57 0.43 -14.03 2.09
N ALA A 58 -0.59 -14.88 2.16
CA ALA A 58 -0.43 -16.29 2.53
C ALA A 58 0.43 -17.08 1.53
N THR A 59 0.38 -16.74 0.24
CA THR A 59 1.15 -17.42 -0.81
C THR A 59 2.57 -16.88 -0.95
N THR A 60 2.75 -15.56 -0.85
CA THR A 60 4.03 -14.89 -1.16
C THR A 60 4.83 -14.49 0.08
N HIS A 61 4.20 -14.45 1.25
CA HIS A 61 4.73 -13.88 2.49
C HIS A 61 5.05 -12.38 2.40
N HIS A 62 4.48 -11.67 1.42
CA HIS A 62 4.61 -10.23 1.31
C HIS A 62 3.73 -9.52 2.34
N ALA A 63 4.31 -9.16 3.47
CA ALA A 63 3.54 -8.73 4.64
C ALA A 63 2.95 -7.31 4.56
N LEU A 64 3.52 -6.40 3.76
CA LEU A 64 3.14 -5.00 3.74
C LEU A 64 2.32 -4.64 2.49
N ALA A 65 1.21 -3.96 2.69
CA ALA A 65 0.38 -3.40 1.63
C ALA A 65 -0.09 -1.98 1.96
N LEU A 66 -0.20 -1.14 0.94
CA LEU A 66 -0.71 0.24 1.02
C LEU A 66 -2.12 0.29 0.44
N SER A 67 -3.04 0.93 1.17
CA SER A 67 -4.39 1.21 0.69
C SER A 67 -4.34 2.29 -0.38
N VAL A 68 -4.95 2.04 -1.56
CA VAL A 68 -5.05 3.05 -2.61
C VAL A 68 -6.16 4.07 -2.36
N THR A 69 -6.95 3.89 -1.30
CA THR A 69 -8.05 4.78 -0.93
C THR A 69 -7.58 5.90 0.00
N ASP A 70 -6.87 5.56 1.07
CA ASP A 70 -6.49 6.48 2.16
C ASP A 70 -4.98 6.50 2.45
N PHE A 71 -4.19 5.77 1.65
CA PHE A 71 -2.73 5.64 1.78
C PHE A 71 -2.25 5.13 3.15
N SER A 72 -3.13 4.48 3.91
CA SER A 72 -2.76 3.73 5.11
C SER A 72 -1.92 2.50 4.73
N VAL A 73 -1.03 2.07 5.62
CA VAL A 73 -0.20 0.88 5.42
C VAL A 73 -0.62 -0.20 6.41
N TRP A 74 -0.89 -1.39 5.89
CA TRP A 74 -1.25 -2.57 6.67
C TRP A 74 -0.12 -3.60 6.66
N CYS A 75 0.18 -4.17 7.83
CA CYS A 75 1.07 -5.33 7.98
C CYS A 75 0.24 -6.58 8.28
N TYR A 76 0.12 -7.49 7.31
CA TYR A 76 -0.59 -8.75 7.49
C TYR A 76 0.05 -9.65 8.56
N ALA A 77 1.38 -9.70 8.63
CA ALA A 77 2.09 -10.50 9.64
C ALA A 77 1.97 -9.93 11.08
N CYS A 78 1.75 -8.62 11.20
CA CYS A 78 1.63 -7.94 12.49
C CYS A 78 0.18 -7.83 12.96
N ASP A 79 -0.77 -8.05 12.04
CA ASP A 79 -2.20 -7.74 12.20
C ASP A 79 -2.44 -6.30 12.70
N SER A 80 -1.71 -5.33 12.14
CA SER A 80 -1.78 -3.93 12.57
C SER A 80 -1.48 -2.95 11.44
N TYR A 81 -2.00 -1.72 11.60
CA TYR A 81 -1.55 -0.58 10.80
C TYR A 81 -0.11 -0.22 11.15
N VAL A 82 0.65 0.19 10.14
CA VAL A 82 2.03 0.67 10.28
C VAL A 82 2.05 2.18 10.07
N HIS A 83 2.48 2.89 11.10
CA HIS A 83 2.77 4.32 11.04
C HIS A 83 4.29 4.50 11.01
N ASN A 84 4.78 5.15 9.96
CA ASN A 84 6.20 5.44 9.82
C ASN A 84 6.37 6.69 8.96
N SER A 85 7.16 7.64 9.46
CA SER A 85 7.45 8.90 8.77
C SER A 85 8.11 8.72 7.40
N LYS A 86 8.74 7.56 7.17
CA LYS A 86 9.32 7.19 5.86
C LYS A 86 8.28 7.04 4.76
N PHE A 87 7.00 6.86 5.11
CA PHE A 87 5.90 6.86 4.15
C PHE A 87 5.31 8.26 3.88
N GLU A 88 5.73 9.33 4.56
CA GLU A 88 5.09 10.65 4.37
C GLU A 88 5.30 11.19 2.95
N ALA A 89 6.54 11.18 2.46
CA ALA A 89 6.84 11.57 1.07
C ALA A 89 6.07 10.70 0.06
N ALA A 90 5.92 9.41 0.36
CA ALA A 90 5.15 8.48 -0.44
C ALA A 90 3.67 8.85 -0.54
N ARG A 91 3.05 9.09 0.61
CA ARG A 91 1.64 9.47 0.74
C ARG A 91 1.38 10.77 0.01
N ARG A 92 2.28 11.75 0.13
CA ARG A 92 2.18 13.03 -0.59
C ARG A 92 2.19 12.84 -2.10
N ILE A 93 3.14 12.07 -2.64
CA ILE A 93 3.22 11.78 -4.08
C ILE A 93 1.95 11.08 -4.57
N LEU A 94 1.48 10.06 -3.84
CA LEU A 94 0.27 9.33 -4.20
C LEU A 94 -0.99 10.19 -4.08
N HIS A 95 -1.04 11.09 -3.10
CA HIS A 95 -2.12 12.05 -2.93
C HIS A 95 -2.20 13.00 -4.12
N VAL A 96 -1.08 13.63 -4.51
CA VAL A 96 -1.03 14.48 -5.71
C VAL A 96 -1.41 13.68 -6.95
N LYS A 97 -0.91 12.45 -7.09
CA LYS A 97 -1.24 11.57 -8.22
C LYS A 97 -2.75 11.24 -8.29
N LYS A 98 -3.40 11.00 -7.15
CA LYS A 98 -4.82 10.63 -7.07
C LYS A 98 -5.76 11.82 -7.19
N PHE A 99 -5.41 12.94 -6.56
CA PHE A 99 -6.34 14.06 -6.37
C PHE A 99 -5.95 15.32 -7.14
N GLY A 100 -4.71 15.42 -7.65
CA GLY A 100 -4.22 16.57 -8.40
C GLY A 100 -3.80 17.77 -7.56
N TYR A 101 -3.71 17.64 -6.24
CA TYR A 101 -3.26 18.70 -5.34
C TYR A 101 -2.52 18.15 -4.12
N GLU A 102 -1.73 18.99 -3.46
CA GLU A 102 -0.99 18.66 -2.24
C GLU A 102 -1.94 18.48 -1.05
N PRO A 103 -1.70 17.51 -0.15
CA PRO A 103 -2.51 17.37 1.06
C PRO A 103 -2.39 18.62 1.94
N PHE A 104 -3.48 19.02 2.57
CA PHE A 104 -3.46 20.14 3.51
C PHE A 104 -2.58 19.76 4.72
N GLU A 105 -1.46 20.47 4.88
CA GLU A 105 -0.67 20.38 6.10
C GLU A 105 -1.44 21.06 7.23
N SER A 106 -1.86 20.29 8.23
CA SER A 106 -2.35 20.86 9.48
C SER A 106 -1.14 21.48 10.20
N SER A 107 -1.12 22.81 10.26
CA SER A 107 -0.19 23.63 11.05
C SER A 107 -0.07 23.16 12.50
#